data_AF-A0A7S0PK41-F1
#
_entry.id   AF-A0A7S0PK41-F1
#
_cell.length_a   1.000
_cell.length_b   1.000
_cell.length_c   1.000
_cell.angle_alpha   90.00
_cell.angle_beta   90.00
_cell.angle_gamma   90.00
#
_symmetry.space_group_name_H-M   'P 1'
#
loop_
_entity.id
_entity.type
_entity.pdbx_description
1 polymer ?
#
loop_
_entity_poly.entity_id
_entity_poly.type
_entity_poly.pdbx_seq_one_letter_code
_entity_poly.pdbx_strand_id
1 'polypeptide(L)'
;MRSFLNGTCVVFLCAFLFSANAFCRVALRDTFVKNRVALNCICINCSRVMNCQAYHFVETKHEQPHMNEKPTFKPRDGNPKIDVHIRNSRSGDSRDFDPTNSVIDMDGIVSTEYDVVACDDYQEEIGVWVRNMPEEIKLANPDFVPP
;
A
#
# COMPACT_ATOMS: atom_id res chain seq x y z
N MET A 1 55.23 -39.31 -39.27
CA MET A 1 55.77 -40.62 -38.85
C MET A 1 54.93 -41.12 -37.68
N ARG A 2 54.30 -42.30 -37.85
CA ARG A 2 53.88 -43.33 -36.85
C ARG A 2 53.09 -42.84 -35.62
N SER A 3 51.78 -43.00 -35.47
CA SER A 3 50.89 -44.20 -35.46
C SER A 3 51.05 -45.15 -34.24
N PHE A 4 49.88 -45.48 -33.65
CA PHE A 4 49.53 -46.55 -32.68
C PHE A 4 49.83 -46.26 -31.19
N LEU A 5 49.00 -46.59 -30.17
CA LEU A 5 47.89 -47.54 -29.95
C LEU A 5 46.81 -46.89 -29.04
N ASN A 6 45.50 -47.01 -29.28
CA ASN A 6 44.55 -48.07 -28.89
C ASN A 6 44.45 -48.40 -27.38
N GLY A 7 43.25 -48.24 -26.82
CA GLY A 7 42.91 -48.64 -25.44
C GLY A 7 41.43 -48.40 -25.09
N THR A 8 40.52 -49.14 -25.73
CA THR A 8 39.12 -49.31 -25.30
C THR A 8 39.05 -50.19 -24.07
N CYS A 9 38.36 -49.75 -23.00
CA CYS A 9 37.93 -50.64 -21.93
C CYS A 9 36.46 -50.35 -21.59
N VAL A 10 35.62 -51.35 -21.87
CA VAL A 10 34.18 -51.41 -21.61
C VAL A 10 33.95 -51.62 -20.12
N VAL A 11 33.22 -50.73 -19.45
CA VAL A 11 32.63 -51.03 -18.14
C VAL A 11 31.19 -50.54 -18.08
N PHE A 12 30.30 -51.50 -18.34
CA PHE A 12 29.01 -51.75 -17.70
C PHE A 12 28.11 -50.55 -17.32
N LEU A 13 27.00 -50.47 -18.07
CA LEU A 13 25.70 -50.00 -17.61
C LEU A 13 25.41 -50.47 -16.17
N CYS A 14 25.25 -49.51 -15.26
CA CYS A 14 24.49 -49.69 -14.04
C CYS A 14 23.24 -48.84 -14.14
N ALA A 15 22.16 -49.48 -14.61
CA ALA A 15 20.81 -48.98 -14.49
C ALA A 15 20.43 -49.00 -13.01
N PHE A 16 20.32 -47.83 -12.39
CA PHE A 16 19.58 -47.66 -11.15
C PHE A 16 18.29 -46.92 -11.45
N LEU A 17 17.23 -47.72 -11.56
CA LEU A 17 15.85 -47.31 -11.44
C LEU A 17 15.64 -46.77 -10.02
N PHE A 18 15.43 -45.46 -9.87
CA PHE A 18 14.74 -44.92 -8.71
C PHE A 18 13.69 -43.89 -9.14
N SER A 19 12.45 -44.36 -9.00
CA SER A 19 11.30 -43.61 -8.50
C SER A 19 10.78 -42.45 -9.37
N ALA A 20 9.68 -42.73 -10.05
CA ALA A 20 8.67 -41.74 -10.36
C ALA A 20 8.33 -40.91 -9.11
N ASN A 21 8.30 -39.59 -9.24
CA ASN A 21 7.41 -38.76 -8.45
C ASN A 21 6.91 -37.62 -9.32
N ALA A 22 5.69 -37.83 -9.81
CA ALA A 22 4.80 -36.78 -10.25
C ALA A 22 4.56 -35.83 -9.07
N PHE A 23 4.98 -34.58 -9.20
CA PHE A 23 4.30 -33.47 -8.53
C PHE A 23 3.98 -32.41 -9.56
N CYS A 24 2.77 -32.60 -10.09
CA CYS A 24 1.95 -31.55 -10.66
C CYS A 24 1.58 -30.54 -9.56
N ARG A 25 1.26 -29.30 -9.98
CA ARG A 25 0.58 -28.22 -9.24
C ARG A 25 1.53 -27.44 -8.31
N VAL A 26 1.55 -26.11 -8.23
CA VAL A 26 0.52 -25.08 -8.45
C VAL A 26 1.24 -23.79 -8.89
N ALA A 27 0.79 -23.21 -10.01
CA ALA A 27 1.04 -21.82 -10.35
C ALA A 27 0.41 -20.88 -9.31
N LEU A 28 0.94 -19.66 -9.21
CA LEU A 28 0.45 -18.54 -8.39
C LEU A 28 0.94 -18.55 -6.95
N ARG A 29 2.15 -18.01 -6.73
CA ARG A 29 2.45 -17.35 -5.46
C ARG A 29 1.86 -15.94 -5.56
N ASP A 30 0.58 -15.90 -5.21
CA ASP A 30 -0.13 -14.83 -4.52
C ASP A 30 0.53 -13.46 -4.67
N THR A 31 0.04 -12.68 -5.65
CA THR A 31 0.07 -11.22 -5.56
C THR A 31 -0.60 -10.89 -4.25
N PHE A 32 0.18 -10.72 -3.18
CA PHE A 32 -0.34 -10.38 -1.86
C PHE A 32 -1.16 -9.11 -2.04
N VAL A 33 -2.46 -9.33 -2.05
CA VAL A 33 -3.47 -8.30 -2.21
C VAL A 33 -3.33 -7.42 -0.98
N LYS A 34 -2.54 -6.35 -1.08
CA LYS A 34 -2.79 -5.16 -0.26
C LYS A 34 -4.09 -4.56 -0.80
N ASN A 35 -5.21 -5.22 -0.49
CA ASN A 35 -6.48 -4.55 -0.24
C ASN A 35 -6.29 -3.75 1.06
N ARG A 36 -5.42 -2.73 0.99
CA ARG A 36 -5.77 -1.48 1.65
C ARG A 36 -6.92 -1.02 0.78
N VAL A 37 -8.13 -1.00 1.32
CA VAL A 37 -9.23 -0.30 0.64
C VAL A 37 -8.66 1.08 0.37
N ALA A 38 -8.27 1.31 -0.89
CA ALA A 38 -7.82 2.60 -1.34
C ALA A 38 -9.12 3.41 -1.32
N LEU A 39 -9.40 4.01 -0.17
CA LEU A 39 -10.56 4.85 -0.02
C LEU A 39 -10.16 6.14 -0.71
N ASN A 40 -10.64 6.25 -1.94
CA ASN A 40 -10.47 7.42 -2.76
C ASN A 40 -11.25 8.55 -2.09
N CYS A 41 -10.57 9.29 -1.21
CA CYS A 41 -11.05 10.54 -0.66
C CYS A 41 -11.52 11.44 -1.82
N ILE A 42 -12.82 11.70 -1.94
CA ILE A 42 -13.37 12.47 -3.06
C ILE A 42 -12.83 13.91 -3.12
N CYS A 43 -12.24 14.39 -2.01
CA CYS A 43 -11.66 15.72 -1.91
C CYS A 43 -10.54 15.94 -2.93
N ILE A 44 -9.83 14.90 -3.38
CA ILE A 44 -8.73 15.03 -4.36
C ILE A 44 -9.16 15.65 -5.70
N ASN A 45 -10.45 15.47 -6.03
CA ASN A 45 -11.08 15.89 -7.27
C ASN A 45 -12.18 16.95 -7.02
N CYS A 46 -12.14 17.68 -5.90
CA CYS A 46 -13.11 18.74 -5.63
C CYS A 46 -12.49 20.12 -5.86
N SER A 47 -13.17 21.00 -6.62
CA SER A 47 -12.73 22.39 -6.81
C SER A 47 -12.61 23.18 -5.49
N ARG A 48 -13.34 22.74 -4.46
CA ARG A 48 -13.35 23.36 -3.12
C ARG A 48 -12.25 22.86 -2.20
N VAL A 49 -11.36 21.98 -2.66
CA VAL A 49 -10.38 21.29 -1.81
C VAL A 49 -9.53 22.24 -0.96
N MET A 50 -9.12 23.38 -1.53
CA MET A 50 -8.31 24.38 -0.84
C MET A 50 -9.08 25.38 0.02
N ASN A 51 -10.41 25.42 0.00
CA ASN A 51 -11.16 26.46 0.71
C ASN A 51 -12.27 25.92 1.63
N CYS A 52 -12.43 24.61 1.72
CA CYS A 52 -13.46 23.97 2.55
C CYS A 52 -12.94 23.69 3.97
N GLN A 53 -13.65 24.20 4.99
CA GLN A 53 -13.28 23.99 6.40
C GLN A 53 -13.31 22.52 6.81
N ALA A 54 -14.22 21.72 6.25
CA ALA A 54 -14.28 20.29 6.55
C ALA A 54 -13.12 19.51 5.92
N TYR A 55 -12.66 19.89 4.71
CA TYR A 55 -11.51 19.24 4.10
C TYR A 55 -10.21 19.60 4.81
N HIS A 56 -10.07 20.85 5.25
CA HIS A 56 -8.99 21.27 6.12
C HIS A 56 -8.94 20.46 7.43
N PHE A 57 -10.09 20.14 8.04
CA PHE A 57 -10.12 19.25 9.20
C PHE A 57 -9.58 17.84 8.88
N VAL A 58 -9.90 17.29 7.71
CA VAL A 58 -9.39 15.98 7.27
C VAL A 58 -7.87 16.03 7.07
N GLU A 59 -7.34 17.11 6.48
CA GLU A 59 -5.89 17.32 6.37
C GLU A 59 -5.20 17.28 7.74
N THR A 60 -5.79 17.94 8.75
CA THR A 60 -5.27 17.87 10.14
C THR A 60 -5.27 16.43 10.67
N LYS A 61 -6.29 15.64 10.34
CA LYS A 61 -6.37 14.22 10.75
C LYS A 61 -5.38 13.33 10.02
N HIS A 62 -4.95 13.70 8.83
CA HIS A 62 -3.87 13.03 8.10
C HIS A 62 -2.48 13.50 8.53
N GLU A 63 -2.38 14.48 9.45
CA GLU A 63 -1.12 15.10 9.88
C GLU A 63 -0.32 15.64 8.68
N GLN A 64 -1.02 16.05 7.61
CA GLN A 64 -0.41 16.60 6.40
C GLN A 64 -0.39 18.13 6.47
N PRO A 65 0.54 18.78 5.77
CA PRO A 65 0.51 20.22 5.56
C PRO A 65 -0.80 20.68 4.94
N HIS A 66 -1.29 21.84 5.39
CA HIS A 66 -2.50 22.46 4.86
C HIS A 66 -2.24 23.14 3.52
N MET A 67 -3.12 22.94 2.54
CA MET A 67 -3.04 23.70 1.27
C MET A 67 -3.43 25.17 1.45
N ASN A 68 -4.26 25.47 2.45
CA ASN A 68 -4.69 26.81 2.81
C ASN A 68 -5.01 26.87 4.31
N GLU A 69 -4.27 27.66 5.06
CA GLU A 69 -4.41 27.81 6.52
C GLU A 69 -5.75 28.39 6.99
N LYS A 70 -6.49 29.08 6.11
CA LYS A 70 -7.71 29.82 6.50
C LYS A 70 -8.84 29.63 5.49
N PRO A 71 -9.42 28.41 5.39
CA PRO A 71 -10.57 28.16 4.54
C PRO A 71 -11.82 28.93 5.01
N THR A 72 -12.51 29.53 4.07
CA THR A 72 -13.70 30.37 4.31
C THR A 72 -15.01 29.66 4.00
N PHE A 73 -14.98 28.64 3.11
CA PHE A 73 -16.17 27.91 2.73
C PHE A 73 -16.56 26.91 3.82
N LYS A 74 -17.80 27.03 4.31
CA LYS A 74 -18.43 26.06 5.19
C LYS A 74 -19.40 25.20 4.37
N PRO A 75 -19.25 23.87 4.35
CA PRO A 75 -20.23 23.00 3.71
C PRO A 75 -21.58 23.10 4.43
N ARG A 76 -22.64 22.63 3.75
CA ARG A 76 -23.97 22.49 4.34
C ARG A 76 -23.94 21.63 5.60
N ASP A 77 -24.90 21.86 6.50
CA ASP A 77 -25.04 21.05 7.70
C ASP A 77 -25.18 19.56 7.35
N GLY A 78 -24.52 18.71 8.12
CA GLY A 78 -24.42 17.26 7.85
C GLY A 78 -23.48 16.86 6.70
N ASN A 79 -22.69 17.78 6.13
CA ASN A 79 -21.71 17.50 5.08
C ASN A 79 -20.28 17.91 5.46
N PRO A 80 -19.25 17.27 4.89
CA PRO A 80 -19.28 16.06 4.06
C PRO A 80 -19.53 14.79 4.90
N LYS A 81 -19.81 13.67 4.22
CA LYS A 81 -19.81 12.33 4.84
C LYS A 81 -18.38 11.81 4.89
N ILE A 82 -17.93 11.49 6.10
CA ILE A 82 -16.57 11.02 6.39
C ILE A 82 -16.66 9.62 7.00
N ASP A 83 -16.03 8.65 6.36
CA ASP A 83 -15.83 7.33 6.91
C ASP A 83 -14.57 7.31 7.78
N VAL A 84 -14.66 6.69 8.96
CA VAL A 84 -13.55 6.61 9.92
C VAL A 84 -13.19 5.17 10.17
N HIS A 85 -11.99 4.80 9.74
CA HIS A 85 -11.50 3.43 9.80
C HIS A 85 -10.47 3.31 10.92
N ILE A 86 -10.85 2.62 12.01
CA ILE A 86 -9.97 2.37 13.16
C ILE A 86 -9.39 0.96 13.02
N ARG A 87 -8.07 0.85 12.90
CA ARG A 87 -7.35 -0.43 12.85
C ARG A 87 -6.51 -0.59 14.10
N ASN A 88 -6.58 -1.77 14.72
CA ASN A 88 -5.73 -2.14 15.86
C ASN A 88 -4.67 -3.12 15.38
N SER A 89 -3.41 -2.69 15.38
CA SER A 89 -2.26 -3.53 15.07
C SER A 89 -1.74 -4.12 16.38
N ARG A 90 -2.13 -5.36 16.70
CA ARG A 90 -1.47 -6.12 17.76
C ARG A 90 -0.13 -6.63 17.23
N SER A 91 0.93 -6.47 18.01
CA SER A 91 2.30 -6.96 17.76
C SER A 91 2.43 -8.50 17.65
N GLY A 92 1.33 -9.23 17.45
CA GLY A 92 1.27 -10.69 17.47
C GLY A 92 0.56 -11.35 16.28
N ASP A 93 0.24 -10.62 15.20
CA ASP A 93 -0.11 -11.25 13.91
C ASP A 93 1.16 -11.42 13.06
N SER A 94 2.19 -12.00 13.66
CA SER A 94 3.46 -12.34 13.02
C SER A 94 3.50 -13.84 12.79
N ARG A 95 3.36 -14.26 11.53
CA ARG A 95 3.91 -15.55 11.07
C ARG A 95 5.44 -15.48 10.91
N ASP A 96 6.04 -14.31 11.14
CA ASP A 96 7.47 -14.04 11.07
C ASP A 96 7.99 -13.67 12.48
N PHE A 97 8.24 -14.70 13.29
CA PHE A 97 8.90 -14.56 14.60
C PHE A 97 10.42 -14.43 14.39
N ASP A 98 10.98 -13.24 14.64
CA ASP A 98 12.43 -13.02 14.75
C ASP A 98 12.86 -13.26 16.22
N PRO A 99 13.64 -14.33 16.51
CA PRO A 99 14.05 -14.67 17.88
C PRO A 99 15.03 -13.68 18.51
N THR A 100 15.57 -12.73 17.74
CA THR A 100 16.69 -11.88 18.19
C THR A 100 16.27 -10.50 18.69
N ASN A 101 14.99 -10.11 18.50
CA ASN A 101 14.51 -8.78 18.89
C ASN A 101 13.22 -8.86 19.72
N SER A 102 13.34 -9.30 20.98
CA SER A 102 12.22 -9.48 21.92
C SER A 102 11.90 -8.22 22.74
N VAL A 103 11.89 -7.04 22.11
CA VAL A 103 11.16 -5.89 22.66
C VAL A 103 9.73 -6.00 22.14
N ILE A 104 8.88 -6.65 22.93
CA ILE A 104 7.44 -6.62 22.69
C ILE A 104 6.99 -5.22 23.12
N ASP A 105 6.78 -4.33 22.15
CA ASP A 105 6.00 -3.13 22.41
C ASP A 105 4.60 -3.59 22.78
N MET A 106 4.30 -3.46 24.08
CA MET A 106 3.06 -3.88 24.74
C MET A 106 1.93 -2.87 24.53
N ASP A 107 2.17 -1.84 23.72
CA ASP A 107 1.21 -0.84 23.32
C ASP A 107 0.76 -1.17 21.88
N GLY A 108 -0.42 -1.78 21.75
CA GLY A 108 -1.02 -2.02 20.43
C GLY A 108 -1.16 -0.70 19.68
N ILE A 109 -0.60 -0.62 18.47
CA ILE A 109 -0.65 0.59 17.64
C ILE A 109 -2.07 0.69 17.06
N VAL A 110 -2.84 1.68 17.50
CA VAL A 110 -4.14 2.03 16.92
C VAL A 110 -3.94 3.10 15.85
N SER A 111 -4.20 2.76 14.59
CA SER A 111 -4.19 3.73 13.49
C SER A 111 -5.61 4.11 13.10
N THR A 112 -5.86 5.41 12.88
CA THR A 112 -7.16 5.92 12.42
C THR A 112 -6.98 6.56 11.04
N GLU A 113 -7.82 6.17 10.09
CA GLU A 113 -7.87 6.71 8.73
C GLU A 113 -9.22 7.41 8.53
N TYR A 114 -9.20 8.59 7.92
CA TYR A 114 -10.38 9.43 7.68
C TYR A 114 -10.55 9.61 6.18
N ASP A 115 -11.70 9.21 5.65
CA ASP A 115 -11.98 9.27 4.22
C ASP A 115 -13.25 10.04 3.91
N VAL A 116 -13.13 11.08 3.08
CA VAL A 116 -14.30 11.80 2.56
C VAL A 116 -14.92 10.94 1.47
N VAL A 117 -16.12 10.41 1.71
CA VAL A 117 -16.80 9.49 0.77
C VAL A 117 -17.92 10.15 -0.02
N ALA A 118 -18.51 11.23 0.50
CA ALA A 118 -19.55 12.00 -0.21
C ALA A 118 -19.63 13.43 0.32
N CYS A 119 -20.09 14.36 -0.51
CA CYS A 119 -20.37 15.74 -0.10
C CYS A 119 -21.41 16.34 -1.04
N ASP A 120 -22.48 16.92 -0.51
CA ASP A 120 -23.51 17.54 -1.34
C ASP A 120 -22.99 18.79 -2.06
N ASP A 121 -21.97 19.46 -1.50
CA ASP A 121 -21.31 20.64 -2.08
C ASP A 121 -20.14 20.28 -3.00
N TYR A 122 -19.99 18.98 -3.30
CA TYR A 122 -18.96 18.48 -4.22
C TYR A 122 -19.09 19.14 -5.59
N GLN A 123 -17.96 19.59 -6.11
CA GLN A 123 -17.84 20.15 -7.45
C GLN A 123 -16.63 19.50 -8.10
N GLU A 124 -16.90 18.62 -9.06
CA GLU A 124 -15.84 17.85 -9.70
C GLU A 124 -14.87 18.77 -10.44
N GLU A 125 -13.60 18.62 -10.10
CA GLU A 125 -12.48 19.17 -10.84
C GLU A 125 -11.28 18.24 -10.62
N ILE A 126 -10.96 17.45 -11.65
CA ILE A 126 -10.00 16.34 -11.54
C ILE A 126 -8.59 16.85 -11.19
N GLY A 127 -7.96 16.20 -10.22
CA GLY A 127 -6.56 16.42 -9.85
C GLY A 127 -6.28 17.81 -9.29
N VAL A 128 -7.27 18.55 -8.78
CA VAL A 128 -7.03 19.85 -8.14
C VAL A 128 -6.08 19.72 -6.97
N TRP A 129 -6.26 18.68 -6.15
CA TRP A 129 -5.38 18.45 -5.02
C TRP A 129 -3.94 18.21 -5.48
N VAL A 130 -3.72 17.39 -6.51
CA VAL A 130 -2.37 17.11 -7.05
C VAL A 130 -1.72 18.39 -7.60
N ARG A 131 -2.48 19.22 -8.32
CA ARG A 131 -1.99 20.51 -8.85
C ARG A 131 -1.60 21.48 -7.74
N ASN A 132 -2.26 21.43 -6.59
CA ASN A 132 -2.06 22.35 -5.47
C ASN A 132 -1.40 21.68 -4.25
N MET A 133 -0.83 20.48 -4.44
CA MET A 133 -0.19 19.72 -3.37
C MET A 133 0.92 20.58 -2.73
N PRO A 134 1.00 20.67 -1.40
CA PRO A 134 2.06 21.40 -0.70
C PRO A 134 3.45 20.90 -1.10
N GLU A 135 4.42 21.82 -1.21
CA GLU A 135 5.78 21.49 -1.64
C GLU A 135 6.48 20.53 -0.68
N GLU A 136 6.16 20.58 0.61
CA GLU A 136 6.70 19.66 1.62
C GLU A 136 6.34 18.20 1.31
N ILE A 137 5.11 17.96 0.84
CA ILE A 137 4.65 16.62 0.44
C ILE A 137 5.38 16.18 -0.83
N LYS A 138 5.50 17.07 -1.84
CA LYS A 138 6.22 16.78 -3.09
C LYS A 138 7.69 16.45 -2.84
N LEU A 139 8.35 17.16 -1.93
CA LEU A 139 9.75 16.93 -1.57
C LEU A 139 9.92 15.63 -0.78
N ALA A 140 8.97 15.29 0.10
CA ALA A 140 9.01 14.05 0.87
C ALA A 140 8.73 12.81 0.00
N ASN A 141 7.85 12.92 -1.01
CA ASN A 141 7.52 11.83 -1.92
C ASN A 141 7.17 12.35 -3.34
N PRO A 142 8.18 12.52 -4.22
CA PRO A 142 7.96 13.05 -5.57
C PRO A 142 7.08 12.19 -6.47
N ASP A 143 7.03 10.87 -6.22
CA ASP A 143 6.22 9.91 -6.98
C ASP A 143 4.86 9.66 -6.31
N PHE A 144 4.45 10.50 -5.35
CA PHE A 144 3.17 10.36 -4.69
C PHE A 144 2.02 10.56 -5.69
N VAL A 145 1.20 9.53 -5.83
CA VAL A 145 -0.05 9.57 -6.57
C VAL A 145 -1.16 9.24 -5.57
N PRO A 146 -2.09 10.19 -5.29
CA PRO A 146 -3.25 9.86 -4.49
C PRO A 146 -4.09 8.78 -5.19
N PRO A 147 -4.74 7.88 -4.43
CA PRO A 147 -5.48 6.74 -4.98
C PRO A 147 -6.71 7.15 -5.80
#